data_AF-A0A0T0M2P3-F1
#
_entry.id   AF-A0A0T0M2P3-F1
#
_cell.length_a   1.000
_cell.length_b   1.000
_cell.length_c   1.000
_cell.angle_alpha   90.00
_cell.angle_beta   90.00
_cell.angle_gamma   90.00
#
_symmetry.space_group_name_H-M   'P 1'
#
loop_
_entity.id
_entity.type
_entity.pdbx_description
1 polymer ?
#
loop_
_entity_poly.entity_id
_entity_poly.type
_entity_poly.pdbx_seq_one_letter_code
_entity_poly.pdbx_strand_id
1 'polypeptide(L)'
;MRDFKKFEVWQLSHKLTLKVYKSSQGFPKEEIFGVTSQIRRSFASIGYNISEGSGRYSDKEFANFINIALGSSNEAENQLILSKDLEYLSEEDFQNLSEELTIL
;
A
#
# COMPACT_ATOMS: atom_id res chain seq x y z
N MET A 1 6.13 -22.27 -8.62
CA MET A 1 5.58 -20.92 -8.48
C MET A 1 5.07 -20.77 -7.06
N ARG A 2 5.35 -19.65 -6.40
CA ARG A 2 5.04 -19.47 -4.96
C ARG A 2 3.57 -19.08 -4.83
N ASP A 3 2.88 -19.64 -3.85
CA ASP A 3 1.51 -19.21 -3.54
C ASP A 3 1.56 -17.99 -2.63
N PHE A 4 1.47 -16.80 -3.22
CA PHE A 4 1.58 -15.53 -2.51
C PHE A 4 0.52 -15.35 -1.41
N LYS A 5 -0.62 -16.05 -1.53
CA LYS A 5 -1.72 -15.97 -0.55
C LYS A 5 -1.32 -16.56 0.80
N LYS A 6 -0.24 -17.36 0.85
CA LYS A 6 0.33 -17.90 2.10
C LYS A 6 1.30 -16.96 2.78
N PHE A 7 1.74 -15.88 2.13
CA PHE A 7 2.62 -14.90 2.75
C PHE A 7 1.81 -13.95 3.62
N GLU A 8 2.18 -13.88 4.90
CA GLU A 8 1.55 -12.98 5.88
C GLU A 8 1.68 -11.52 5.44
N VAL A 9 2.85 -11.09 4.98
CA VAL A 9 3.08 -9.74 4.44
C VAL A 9 2.11 -9.39 3.30
N TRP A 10 1.77 -10.35 2.43
CA TRP A 10 0.77 -10.11 1.39
C TRP A 10 -0.63 -9.93 2.00
N GLN A 11 -1.03 -10.78 2.94
CA GLN A 11 -2.33 -10.71 3.59
C GLN A 11 -2.52 -9.38 4.33
N LEU A 12 -1.49 -8.94 5.06
CA LEU A 12 -1.47 -7.66 5.75
C LEU A 12 -1.52 -6.49 4.75
N SER A 13 -0.70 -6.51 3.70
CA SER A 13 -0.71 -5.45 2.67
C SER A 13 -2.06 -5.34 1.97
N HIS A 14 -2.74 -6.47 1.70
CA HIS A 14 -4.06 -6.50 1.09
C HIS A 14 -5.12 -5.91 2.03
N LYS A 15 -5.10 -6.30 3.31
CA LYS A 15 -6.01 -5.75 4.33
C LYS A 15 -5.80 -4.25 4.51
N LEU A 16 -4.55 -3.80 4.52
CA LEU A 16 -4.20 -2.38 4.63
C LEU A 16 -4.68 -1.58 3.41
N THR A 17 -4.53 -2.13 2.21
CA THR A 17 -5.10 -1.54 0.98
C THR A 17 -6.60 -1.34 1.12
N LEU A 18 -7.35 -2.33 1.61
CA LEU A 18 -8.80 -2.19 1.80
C LEU A 18 -9.15 -1.08 2.82
N LYS A 19 -8.36 -0.93 3.89
CA LYS A 19 -8.53 0.14 4.87
C LYS A 19 -8.30 1.53 4.25
N VAL A 20 -7.26 1.69 3.45
CA VAL A 20 -6.98 2.94 2.71
C VAL A 20 -8.09 3.28 1.73
N TYR A 21 -8.65 2.29 1.04
CA TYR A 21 -9.82 2.51 0.18
C TYR A 21 -11.02 3.01 0.97
N LYS A 22 -11.22 2.52 2.19
CA LYS A 22 -12.32 2.96 3.07
C LYS A 22 -12.07 4.36 3.64
N SER A 23 -10.87 4.66 4.15
CA SER A 23 -10.55 5.97 4.73
C SER A 23 -10.55 7.10 3.69
N SER A 24 -10.17 6.79 2.45
CA SER A 24 -10.16 7.76 1.34
C SER A 24 -11.53 7.99 0.68
N GLN A 25 -12.63 7.43 1.18
CA GLN A 25 -13.97 7.68 0.59
C GLN A 25 -14.45 9.12 0.78
N GLY A 26 -13.99 9.79 1.84
CA GLY A 26 -14.37 11.16 2.17
C GLY A 26 -13.50 12.25 1.54
N PHE A 27 -12.48 11.89 0.74
CA PHE A 27 -11.57 12.85 0.13
C PHE A 27 -12.31 13.75 -0.89
N PRO A 28 -11.79 14.98 -1.16
CA PRO A 28 -12.41 15.89 -2.13
C PRO A 28 -12.58 15.26 -3.52
N LYS A 29 -13.67 15.60 -4.21
CA LYS A 29 -14.01 14.98 -5.51
C LYS A 29 -13.06 15.41 -6.63
N GLU A 30 -12.53 16.62 -6.54
CA GLU A 30 -11.49 17.16 -7.40
C GLU A 30 -10.17 16.34 -7.30
N GLU A 31 -9.94 15.68 -6.17
CA GLU A 31 -8.75 14.88 -5.89
C GLU A 31 -8.90 13.39 -6.25
N ILE A 32 -9.99 12.99 -6.91
CA ILE A 32 -10.23 11.60 -7.33
C ILE A 32 -9.08 11.08 -8.19
N PHE A 33 -8.59 11.89 -9.13
CA PHE A 33 -7.47 11.54 -10.01
C PHE A 33 -6.10 11.98 -9.43
N GLY A 34 -6.11 12.86 -8.43
CA GLY A 34 -4.93 13.30 -7.70
C GLY A 34 -4.64 12.38 -6.51
N VAL A 35 -4.67 12.94 -5.30
CA VAL A 35 -4.27 12.28 -4.04
C VAL A 35 -5.02 10.96 -3.81
N THR A 36 -6.34 10.93 -4.08
CA THR A 36 -7.16 9.72 -3.87
C THR A 36 -6.67 8.55 -4.72
N SER A 37 -6.32 8.80 -5.99
CA SER A 37 -5.80 7.73 -6.86
C SER A 37 -4.41 7.28 -6.45
N GLN A 38 -3.57 8.21 -6.00
CA GLN A 38 -2.17 7.96 -5.71
C GLN A 38 -1.99 7.19 -4.40
N ILE A 39 -2.73 7.55 -3.35
CA ILE A 39 -2.71 6.80 -2.10
C ILE A 39 -3.23 5.38 -2.32
N ARG A 40 -4.34 5.19 -3.06
CA ARG A 40 -4.87 3.84 -3.34
C ARG A 40 -3.89 2.98 -4.14
N ARG A 41 -3.22 3.57 -5.14
CA ARG A 41 -2.27 2.86 -5.99
C ARG A 41 -0.98 2.47 -5.26
N SER A 42 -0.40 3.37 -4.47
CA SER A 42 0.82 3.09 -3.71
C SER A 42 0.62 1.90 -2.75
N PHE A 43 -0.47 1.90 -1.98
CA PHE A 43 -0.80 0.78 -1.08
C PHE A 43 -1.07 -0.54 -1.84
N ALA A 44 -1.86 -0.48 -2.92
CA ALA A 44 -2.14 -1.68 -3.71
C ALA A 44 -0.87 -2.25 -4.38
N SER A 45 0.07 -1.38 -4.78
CA SER A 45 1.34 -1.74 -5.41
C SER A 45 2.20 -2.67 -4.54
N ILE A 46 2.15 -2.55 -3.22
CA ILE A 46 2.85 -3.43 -2.29
C ILE A 46 2.42 -4.89 -2.53
N GLY A 47 1.11 -5.15 -2.45
CA GLY A 47 0.54 -6.47 -2.68
C GLY A 47 0.69 -6.96 -4.12
N TYR A 48 0.61 -6.05 -5.11
CA TYR A 48 0.80 -6.38 -6.52
C TYR A 48 2.21 -6.90 -6.80
N ASN A 49 3.24 -6.23 -6.27
CA ASN A 49 4.62 -6.64 -6.46
C ASN A 49 4.92 -7.98 -5.77
N ILE A 50 4.36 -8.23 -4.57
CA ILE A 50 4.51 -9.53 -3.90
C ILE A 50 3.86 -10.65 -4.74
N SER A 51 2.65 -10.43 -5.25
CA SER A 51 1.94 -11.38 -6.11
C SER A 51 2.68 -11.62 -7.42
N GLU A 52 3.13 -10.57 -8.10
CA GLU A 52 3.84 -10.66 -9.37
C GLU A 52 5.20 -11.36 -9.20
N GLY A 53 5.95 -10.98 -8.17
CA GLY A 53 7.21 -11.63 -7.81
C GLY A 53 7.04 -13.12 -7.53
N SER A 54 5.95 -13.52 -6.89
CA SER A 54 5.65 -14.92 -6.59
C SER A 54 5.44 -15.77 -7.84
N GLY A 55 5.04 -15.12 -8.95
CA GLY A 55 4.96 -15.67 -10.30
C GLY A 55 6.31 -15.90 -10.98
N ARG A 56 7.42 -15.34 -10.45
CA ARG A 56 8.74 -15.46 -11.07
C ARG A 56 9.41 -16.80 -10.76
N TYR A 57 10.23 -17.27 -11.71
CA TYR A 57 10.84 -18.60 -11.66
C TYR A 57 12.00 -18.67 -10.65
N SER A 58 12.85 -17.65 -10.61
CA SER A 58 14.03 -17.63 -9.74
C SER A 58 13.81 -16.86 -8.44
N ASP A 59 14.57 -17.20 -7.39
CA ASP A 59 14.59 -16.43 -6.14
C ASP A 59 15.15 -15.02 -6.36
N LYS A 60 16.08 -14.86 -7.30
CA LYS A 60 16.66 -13.55 -7.65
C LYS A 60 15.60 -12.59 -8.21
N GLU A 61 14.76 -13.06 -9.12
CA GLU A 61 13.67 -12.25 -9.66
C GLU A 61 12.63 -11.97 -8.59
N PHE A 62 12.26 -12.97 -7.77
CA PHE A 62 11.34 -12.77 -6.66
C PHE A 62 11.84 -11.67 -5.71
N ALA A 63 13.12 -11.73 -5.30
CA ALA A 63 13.74 -10.72 -4.45
C ALA A 63 13.70 -9.31 -5.06
N ASN A 64 13.87 -9.18 -6.38
CA ASN A 64 13.72 -7.88 -7.05
C ASN A 64 12.31 -7.29 -6.88
N PHE A 65 11.27 -8.12 -7.02
CA PHE A 65 9.89 -7.67 -6.78
C PHE A 65 9.61 -7.33 -5.31
N ILE A 66 10.23 -8.03 -4.36
CA ILE A 66 10.15 -7.66 -2.94
C ILE A 66 10.78 -6.30 -2.67
N ASN A 67 11.92 -5.99 -3.31
CA ASN A 67 12.52 -4.65 -3.22
C ASN A 67 11.60 -3.56 -3.81
N ILE A 68 10.88 -3.85 -4.89
CA ILE A 68 9.90 -2.91 -5.46
C ILE A 68 8.68 -2.73 -4.52
N ALA A 69 8.24 -3.80 -3.87
CA ALA A 69 7.18 -3.73 -2.85
C ALA A 69 7.60 -2.84 -1.67
N LEU A 70 8.86 -2.94 -1.23
CA LEU A 70 9.44 -2.06 -0.21
C LEU A 70 9.56 -0.60 -0.69
N GLY A 71 9.90 -0.38 -1.96
CA GLY A 71 9.83 0.97 -2.54
C GLY A 71 8.40 1.53 -2.51
N SER A 72 7.41 0.69 -2.83
CA SER A 72 6.00 1.06 -2.80
C SER A 72 5.49 1.37 -1.39
N SER A 73 6.04 0.74 -0.33
CA SER A 73 5.66 1.07 1.05
C SER A 73 6.16 2.46 1.47
N ASN A 74 7.35 2.87 1.02
CA ASN A 74 7.84 4.24 1.26
C ASN A 74 6.97 5.28 0.51
N GLU A 75 6.56 4.98 -0.72
CA GLU A 75 5.61 5.84 -1.45
C GLU A 75 4.25 5.92 -0.74
N ALA A 76 3.77 4.80 -0.20
CA ALA A 76 2.53 4.73 0.56
C ALA A 76 2.59 5.56 1.85
N GLU A 77 3.70 5.49 2.58
CA GLU A 77 3.95 6.33 3.77
C GLU A 77 3.92 7.82 3.42
N ASN A 78 4.62 8.21 2.35
CA ASN A 78 4.62 9.59 1.88
C ASN A 78 3.20 10.06 1.47
N GLN A 79 2.39 9.19 0.86
CA GLN A 79 0.98 9.51 0.54
C GLN A 79 0.09 9.63 1.78
N LEU A 80 0.35 8.87 2.85
CA LEU A 80 -0.34 9.05 4.13
C LEU A 80 -0.02 10.42 4.74
N ILE A 81 1.26 10.78 4.81
CA ILE A 81 1.72 12.07 5.32
C ILE A 81 1.08 13.21 4.52
N LEU A 82 1.15 13.14 3.19
CA LEU A 82 0.53 14.15 2.32
C LEU A 82 -0.98 14.26 2.54
N SER A 83 -1.69 13.12 2.64
CA SER A 83 -3.14 13.13 2.82
C SER A 83 -3.56 13.69 4.19
N LYS A 84 -2.75 13.46 5.23
CA LYS A 84 -2.93 14.08 6.55
C LYS A 84 -2.67 15.58 6.49
N ASP A 85 -1.56 16.01 5.91
CA ASP A 85 -1.15 17.42 5.88
C ASP A 85 -2.11 18.30 5.04
N LEU A 86 -2.80 17.69 4.08
CA LEU A 86 -3.90 18.30 3.33
C LEU A 86 -5.25 18.25 4.06
N GLU A 87 -5.29 17.71 5.28
CA GLU A 87 -6.49 17.52 6.11
C GLU A 87 -7.56 16.61 5.46
N TYR A 88 -7.16 15.76 4.51
CA TYR A 88 -8.07 14.80 3.87
C TYR A 88 -8.24 13.52 4.69
N LEU A 89 -7.21 13.17 5.46
CA LEU A 89 -7.19 12.02 6.35
C LEU A 89 -7.18 12.50 7.81
N SER A 90 -8.00 11.88 8.65
CA SER A 90 -8.03 12.19 10.08
C SER A 90 -6.73 11.79 10.77
N GLU A 91 -6.38 12.45 11.87
CA GLU A 91 -5.20 12.09 12.67
C GLU A 91 -5.28 10.64 13.19
N GLU A 92 -6.48 10.21 13.59
CA GLU A 92 -6.73 8.84 14.05
C GLU A 92 -6.51 7.82 12.92
N ASP A 93 -7.07 8.06 11.73
CA ASP A 93 -6.84 7.18 10.59
C ASP A 93 -5.38 7.17 10.15
N PHE A 94 -4.71 8.33 10.18
CA PHE A 94 -3.29 8.44 9.86
C PHE A 94 -2.42 7.60 10.80
N GLN A 95 -2.66 7.68 12.12
CA GLN A 95 -1.92 6.92 13.12
C GLN A 95 -2.14 5.42 12.94
N ASN A 96 -3.40 4.99 12.85
CA ASN A 96 -3.75 3.57 12.64
C ASN A 96 -3.13 2.99 11.37
N LEU A 97 -3.21 3.72 10.25
CA LEU A 97 -2.67 3.26 8.96
C LEU A 97 -1.13 3.25 8.95
N SER A 98 -0.49 4.23 9.58
CA SER A 98 0.98 4.31 9.68
C SER A 98 1.56 3.20 10.56
N GLU A 99 0.90 2.89 11.68
CA GLU A 99 1.28 1.77 12.55
C GLU A 99 1.21 0.43 11.80
N GLU A 100 0.11 0.19 11.07
CA GLU A 100 -0.04 -1.04 10.27
C GLU A 100 0.95 -1.12 9.12
N LEU A 101 1.30 0.01 8.49
CA LEU A 101 2.30 0.06 7.42
C LEU A 101 3.70 -0.29 7.94
N THR A 102 4.03 0.13 9.16
CA THR A 102 5.34 -0.13 9.81
C THR A 102 5.55 -1.61 10.12
N ILE A 103 4.46 -2.38 10.28
CA ILE A 103 4.50 -3.81 10.63
C ILE A 103 4.60 -4.70 9.38
N LEU A 104 4.43 -4.15 8.17
CA LEU A 104 4.62 -4.90 6.90
C LEU A 104 6.10 -5.28 6.69
#